data_AF-A0AA36I9S0-F1
#
_entry.id   AF-A0AA36I9S0-F1
#
_cell.length_a   1.000
_cell.length_b   1.000
_cell.length_c   1.000
_cell.angle_alpha   90.00
_cell.angle_beta   90.00
_cell.angle_gamma   90.00
#
_symmetry.space_group_name_H-M   'P 1'
#
loop_
_entity.id
_entity.type
_entity.pdbx_description
1 polymer ?
#
loop_
_entity_poly.entity_id
_entity_poly.type
_entity_poly.pdbx_seq_one_letter_code
_entity_poly.pdbx_strand_id
1 'polypeptide(L)'
;MRPSAAFARLDDGQARQPVSQKCQLACVLFWLLLLGASCVHALMNSTWTAPGTVAPQRLPTAQTLPPRSSTSTAAPLVVQLPNFSVILPDGSVPDEFVFLGPGACINQRGEHFAGATLRYSSQLLADGSSPECTKLCQMVPSCTGYEVQGSSCFILADGLFRPSAARGGTLDTKCFWRHPLARDTRTAYQGEQMPIPKVLFSFWQSLPGSPESETLFVEACTATWKALNPDYEVRVLDNAEVSELLSLEELPHSFPFLSIQHQSDAVRIALICKYGGVWADATTLMTQPLDKILGSDMQVRTFYALPYPWTDQSLKDNDTRVTWLDHPQNWFLAAPPGDLFMLRLKECVWQFLAGVSRDDVRLTGLFTQQQLEILPRLGIRSYLSTDACMFRTIFEDGALWKWWHSPRVQVRNPTGQLGFAWMANMTETRQRIFERVDEEFAAELINDPTLYMKFTGDMRKAMVLPLDPAAIWCRRNTLRRVLDHMGVDSESRCAKHKAAAGY
;
A
#
# COMPACT_ATOMS: atom_id res chain seq x y z
N MET A 1 -54.76 -13.28 -28.28
CA MET A 1 -55.24 -12.61 -29.50
C MET A 1 -54.53 -11.28 -29.65
N ARG A 2 -53.81 -11.07 -30.77
CA ARG A 2 -53.47 -9.72 -31.29
C ARG A 2 -54.71 -9.14 -32.02
N PRO A 3 -54.74 -7.84 -32.30
CA PRO A 3 -54.24 -7.28 -33.60
C PRO A 3 -53.39 -6.01 -33.37
N SER A 4 -52.40 -5.54 -34.14
CA SER A 4 -51.96 -5.56 -35.56
C SER A 4 -52.71 -4.65 -36.55
N ALA A 5 -52.10 -3.49 -36.89
CA ALA A 5 -51.87 -2.88 -38.24
C ALA A 5 -51.20 -1.49 -38.02
N ALA A 6 -50.01 -1.09 -38.50
CA ALA A 6 -49.36 -1.07 -39.83
C ALA A 6 -50.04 -0.07 -40.78
N PHE A 7 -49.44 0.89 -41.53
CA PHE A 7 -48.14 1.11 -42.22
C PHE A 7 -47.93 2.65 -42.36
N ALA A 8 -46.74 3.24 -42.59
CA ALA A 8 -46.03 3.24 -43.87
C ALA A 8 -44.57 3.75 -43.75
N ARG A 9 -43.70 3.15 -44.59
CA ARG A 9 -42.29 3.50 -44.85
C ARG A 9 -42.18 4.49 -46.01
N LEU A 10 -41.09 5.24 -46.03
CA LEU A 10 -40.29 5.49 -47.23
C LEU A 10 -38.80 5.36 -46.85
N ASP A 11 -38.11 4.46 -47.53
CA ASP A 11 -36.66 4.21 -47.51
C ASP A 11 -35.94 5.27 -48.37
N ASP A 12 -34.72 5.67 -48.00
CA ASP A 12 -33.50 5.28 -48.75
C ASP A 12 -32.20 5.74 -48.07
N GLY A 13 -31.15 4.90 -48.15
CA GLY A 13 -29.77 5.41 -48.26
C GLY A 13 -28.75 5.11 -47.15
N GLN A 14 -28.23 3.88 -47.13
CA GLN A 14 -26.83 3.50 -46.84
C GLN A 14 -26.27 3.51 -45.39
N ALA A 15 -26.34 2.30 -44.81
CA ALA A 15 -25.24 1.51 -44.24
C ALA A 15 -24.14 2.21 -43.40
N ARG A 16 -24.13 1.91 -42.08
CA ARG A 16 -22.91 1.68 -41.27
C ARG A 16 -23.24 0.78 -40.07
N GLN A 17 -22.67 -0.43 -40.07
CA GLN A 17 -22.63 -1.35 -38.93
C GLN A 17 -21.46 -1.03 -37.98
N PRO A 18 -21.47 -1.56 -36.74
CA PRO A 18 -20.69 -1.05 -35.62
C PRO A 18 -19.24 -1.56 -35.62
N VAL A 19 -18.32 -0.67 -35.24
CA VAL A 19 -16.89 -1.00 -35.09
C VAL A 19 -16.69 -1.81 -33.82
N SER A 20 -16.25 -3.05 -33.99
CA SER A 20 -15.76 -3.93 -32.94
C SER A 20 -14.28 -3.69 -32.67
N GLN A 21 -13.90 -3.90 -31.41
CA GLN A 21 -12.54 -3.93 -30.89
C GLN A 21 -11.66 -4.90 -31.68
N LYS A 22 -10.63 -4.36 -32.34
CA LYS A 22 -9.34 -5.01 -32.64
C LYS A 22 -8.43 -3.94 -33.25
N CYS A 23 -7.49 -3.40 -32.49
CA CYS A 23 -6.21 -2.87 -33.00
C CYS A 23 -5.28 -2.52 -31.84
N GLN A 24 -4.38 -3.45 -31.56
CA GLN A 24 -3.10 -3.24 -30.90
C GLN A 24 -2.05 -2.93 -31.98
N LEU A 25 -1.03 -2.14 -31.60
CA LEU A 25 0.28 -1.99 -32.25
C LEU A 25 0.30 -1.42 -33.69
N ALA A 26 0.45 -0.09 -33.80
CA ALA A 26 1.32 0.56 -34.78
C ALA A 26 1.31 2.08 -34.52
N CYS A 27 2.29 2.63 -33.80
CA CYS A 27 2.73 4.04 -33.87
C CYS A 27 3.82 4.43 -32.83
N VAL A 28 4.93 3.69 -32.69
CA VAL A 28 6.15 4.25 -32.02
C VAL A 28 7.47 3.66 -32.58
N LEU A 29 7.52 3.25 -33.85
CA LEU A 29 8.75 2.71 -34.46
C LEU A 29 9.03 3.33 -35.83
N PHE A 30 9.06 4.67 -35.88
CA PHE A 30 9.37 5.40 -37.11
C PHE A 30 10.27 6.64 -36.94
N TRP A 31 11.05 6.73 -35.85
CA TRP A 31 11.88 7.92 -35.59
C TRP A 31 13.35 7.70 -35.19
N LEU A 32 13.92 6.50 -35.34
CA LEU A 32 15.34 6.26 -34.99
C LEU A 32 16.13 5.35 -35.94
N LEU A 33 15.81 5.37 -37.24
CA LEU A 33 16.67 4.75 -38.26
C LEU A 33 16.66 5.62 -39.51
N LEU A 34 17.42 6.72 -39.49
CA LEU A 34 17.97 7.43 -40.65
C LEU A 34 18.82 8.60 -40.12
N LEU A 35 20.10 8.33 -39.87
CA LEU A 35 21.25 9.24 -39.99
C LEU A 35 22.44 8.59 -39.27
N GLY A 36 23.41 8.06 -40.01
CA GLY A 36 24.65 7.56 -39.43
C GLY A 36 25.29 6.37 -40.13
N ALA A 37 25.37 6.37 -41.46
CA ALA A 37 26.30 5.51 -42.18
C ALA A 37 27.39 6.39 -42.79
N SER A 38 28.64 6.18 -42.38
CA SER A 38 29.86 6.30 -43.20
C SER A 38 31.09 5.99 -42.33
N CYS A 39 31.69 4.80 -42.51
CA CYS A 39 33.05 4.68 -43.04
C CYS A 39 33.65 3.27 -42.89
N VAL A 40 34.01 2.71 -44.05
CA VAL A 40 35.25 1.96 -44.37
C VAL A 40 35.32 0.46 -44.03
N HIS A 41 35.10 -0.32 -45.09
CA HIS A 41 35.70 -1.63 -45.40
C HIS A 41 37.24 -1.62 -45.28
N ALA A 42 37.82 -2.65 -44.64
CA ALA A 42 39.17 -3.13 -44.96
C ALA A 42 39.37 -4.62 -44.57
N LEU A 43 39.15 -5.47 -45.57
CA LEU A 43 39.89 -6.68 -45.98
C LEU A 43 40.60 -7.56 -44.93
N MET A 44 40.11 -8.80 -44.88
CA MET A 44 40.85 -10.02 -44.56
C MET A 44 42.03 -10.24 -45.53
N ASN A 45 43.20 -10.60 -45.00
CA ASN A 45 44.19 -11.46 -45.65
C ASN A 45 45.33 -11.78 -44.67
N SER A 46 45.46 -13.03 -44.24
CA SER A 46 46.78 -13.67 -44.07
C SER A 46 46.66 -15.18 -43.79
N THR A 47 46.96 -15.94 -44.85
CA THR A 47 47.89 -17.09 -44.88
C THR A 47 47.60 -18.31 -44.00
N TRP A 48 47.08 -19.33 -44.69
CA TRP A 48 47.35 -20.74 -44.47
C TRP A 48 48.85 -21.06 -44.59
N THR A 49 49.38 -21.82 -43.62
CA THR A 49 50.48 -22.79 -43.82
C THR A 49 50.27 -23.99 -42.91
N ALA A 50 50.28 -25.18 -43.51
CA ALA A 50 50.63 -26.47 -42.90
C ALA A 50 51.81 -27.01 -43.75
N PRO A 51 52.72 -27.87 -43.26
CA PRO A 51 52.36 -29.26 -42.93
C PRO A 51 53.22 -29.93 -41.83
N GLY A 52 52.79 -31.12 -41.37
CA GLY A 52 53.61 -32.00 -40.53
C GLY A 52 52.93 -33.34 -40.23
N THR A 53 53.19 -34.33 -41.09
CA THR A 53 52.75 -35.73 -41.01
C THR A 53 53.61 -36.56 -40.03
N VAL A 54 52.98 -37.34 -39.14
CA VAL A 54 53.57 -38.58 -38.57
C VAL A 54 52.47 -39.65 -38.41
N ALA A 55 52.87 -40.90 -38.72
CA ALA A 55 52.07 -42.09 -39.02
C ALA A 55 51.48 -42.84 -37.78
N PRO A 56 50.65 -43.89 -37.98
CA PRO A 56 49.78 -44.48 -36.96
C PRO A 56 50.45 -45.61 -36.17
N GLN A 57 50.11 -45.75 -34.88
CA GLN A 57 50.46 -46.92 -34.07
C GLN A 57 49.22 -47.68 -33.59
N ARG A 58 49.41 -49.00 -33.51
CA ARG A 58 48.45 -50.10 -33.52
C ARG A 58 47.66 -50.26 -32.22
N LEU A 59 46.42 -50.75 -32.37
CA LEU A 59 45.63 -51.34 -31.29
C LEU A 59 46.30 -52.60 -30.72
N PRO A 60 46.16 -52.84 -29.40
CA PRO A 60 46.09 -54.17 -28.83
C PRO A 60 44.64 -54.55 -28.46
N THR A 61 44.38 -55.83 -28.68
CA THR A 61 43.16 -56.61 -28.49
C THR A 61 42.65 -56.72 -27.06
N ALA A 62 41.32 -56.82 -26.97
CA ALA A 62 40.44 -57.35 -25.93
C ALA A 62 41.07 -57.92 -24.65
N GLN A 63 40.70 -57.30 -23.51
CA GLN A 63 40.62 -57.98 -22.22
C GLN A 63 39.20 -57.83 -21.66
N THR A 64 38.66 -58.95 -21.22
CA THR A 64 37.33 -59.17 -20.65
C THR A 64 37.18 -58.46 -19.30
N LEU A 65 36.15 -57.61 -19.17
CA LEU A 65 35.72 -57.01 -17.90
C LEU A 65 34.77 -57.97 -17.15
N PRO A 66 34.93 -58.18 -15.83
CA PRO A 66 33.88 -58.77 -14.99
C PRO A 66 32.79 -57.72 -14.68
N PRO A 67 31.56 -58.14 -14.34
CA PRO A 67 30.48 -57.20 -14.09
C PRO A 67 30.72 -56.47 -12.75
N ARG A 68 30.85 -55.14 -12.78
CA ARG A 68 30.74 -54.30 -11.59
C ARG A 68 29.28 -54.13 -11.23
N SER A 69 28.85 -54.86 -10.21
CA SER A 69 27.70 -54.50 -9.39
C SER A 69 28.06 -53.37 -8.42
N SER A 70 27.02 -52.71 -7.91
CA SER A 70 27.00 -51.61 -6.94
C SER A 70 27.16 -50.19 -7.52
N THR A 71 26.00 -49.60 -7.76
CA THR A 71 25.74 -48.16 -7.69
C THR A 71 26.22 -47.62 -6.34
N SER A 72 27.43 -47.09 -6.31
CA SER A 72 27.87 -46.15 -5.28
C SER A 72 27.13 -44.84 -5.50
N THR A 73 26.02 -44.64 -4.79
CA THR A 73 25.46 -43.31 -4.53
C THR A 73 26.48 -42.56 -3.68
N ALA A 74 27.42 -41.88 -4.35
CA ALA A 74 28.28 -40.92 -3.70
C ALA A 74 27.37 -39.88 -3.03
N ALA A 75 27.44 -39.81 -1.69
CA ALA A 75 26.81 -38.73 -0.96
C ALA A 75 27.30 -37.40 -1.56
N PRO A 76 26.41 -36.41 -1.80
CA PRO A 76 26.82 -35.15 -2.37
C PRO A 76 27.92 -34.55 -1.51
N LEU A 77 29.04 -34.17 -2.16
CA LEU A 77 30.15 -33.50 -1.50
C LEU A 77 29.60 -32.20 -0.89
N VAL A 78 29.39 -32.21 0.43
CA VAL A 78 29.02 -31.00 1.18
C VAL A 78 30.26 -30.13 1.21
N VAL A 79 30.41 -29.26 0.23
CA VAL A 79 31.35 -28.16 0.36
C VAL A 79 30.81 -27.32 1.52
N GLN A 80 31.55 -27.25 2.63
CA GLN A 80 31.29 -26.24 3.64
C GLN A 80 32.07 -25.00 3.24
N LEU A 81 31.38 -23.87 3.12
CA LEU A 81 32.08 -22.60 2.98
C LEU A 81 32.96 -22.40 4.23
N PRO A 82 34.17 -21.83 4.09
CA PRO A 82 34.94 -21.44 5.26
C PRO A 82 34.08 -20.55 6.16
N ASN A 83 34.31 -20.61 7.48
CA ASN A 83 33.67 -19.68 8.41
C ASN A 83 34.17 -18.25 8.11
N PHE A 84 33.47 -17.55 7.22
CA PHE A 84 33.61 -16.13 7.00
C PHE A 84 32.31 -15.44 7.42
N SER A 85 32.45 -14.23 7.93
CA SER A 85 31.33 -13.32 8.17
C SER A 85 31.22 -12.42 6.95
N VAL A 86 30.00 -12.15 6.49
CA VAL A 86 29.78 -11.09 5.49
C VAL A 86 30.12 -9.77 6.18
N ILE A 87 31.24 -9.16 5.81
CA ILE A 87 31.61 -7.84 6.29
C ILE A 87 30.82 -6.86 5.45
N LEU A 88 29.73 -6.34 6.01
CA LEU A 88 28.99 -5.27 5.38
C LEU A 88 29.73 -3.94 5.61
N PRO A 89 29.62 -2.95 4.70
CA PRO A 89 30.19 -1.62 4.91
C PRO A 89 29.72 -1.00 6.24
N ASP A 90 30.56 -0.16 6.86
CA ASP A 90 30.18 0.52 8.10
C ASP A 90 28.86 1.31 7.92
N GLY A 91 27.94 1.15 8.88
CA GLY A 91 26.62 1.79 8.87
C GLY A 91 25.55 1.09 8.03
N SER A 92 25.89 0.01 7.33
CA SER A 92 24.88 -0.80 6.62
C SER A 92 24.06 -1.67 7.58
N VAL A 93 22.83 -1.95 7.17
CA VAL A 93 21.91 -2.82 7.90
C VAL A 93 21.86 -4.16 7.19
N PRO A 94 22.04 -5.29 7.90
CA PRO A 94 21.87 -6.59 7.30
C PRO A 94 20.43 -6.80 6.80
N ASP A 95 20.28 -7.31 5.58
CA ASP A 95 18.97 -7.72 5.07
C ASP A 95 18.38 -8.85 5.91
N GLU A 96 17.05 -8.87 6.01
CA GLU A 96 16.31 -9.97 6.62
C GLU A 96 15.83 -10.97 5.56
N PHE A 97 15.65 -12.24 5.96
CA PHE A 97 15.13 -13.28 5.09
C PHE A 97 13.81 -13.80 5.64
N VAL A 98 12.73 -13.44 4.95
CA VAL A 98 11.37 -13.68 5.40
C VAL A 98 10.85 -14.99 4.79
N PHE A 99 10.37 -15.89 5.63
CA PHE A 99 9.74 -17.12 5.18
C PHE A 99 8.39 -16.83 4.51
N LEU A 100 8.27 -17.20 3.23
CA LEU A 100 7.03 -16.99 2.46
C LEU A 100 6.07 -18.18 2.55
N GLY A 101 6.57 -19.36 2.92
CA GLY A 101 5.77 -20.56 3.05
C GLY A 101 6.46 -21.82 2.53
N PRO A 102 5.83 -22.99 2.76
CA PRO A 102 6.28 -24.24 2.18
C PRO A 102 6.00 -24.27 0.67
N GLY A 103 6.86 -24.96 -0.06
CA GLY A 103 6.80 -25.10 -1.50
C GLY A 103 7.82 -24.26 -2.26
N ALA A 104 7.82 -24.42 -3.58
CA ALA A 104 8.78 -23.74 -4.45
C ALA A 104 8.49 -22.23 -4.51
N CYS A 105 9.55 -21.44 -4.59
CA CYS A 105 9.41 -19.99 -4.74
C CYS A 105 8.69 -19.64 -6.05
N ILE A 106 7.66 -18.80 -5.94
CA ILE A 106 6.96 -18.21 -7.08
C ILE A 106 7.02 -16.69 -7.01
N ASN A 107 7.07 -16.04 -8.17
CA ASN A 107 6.94 -14.59 -8.27
C ASN A 107 5.47 -14.16 -8.32
N GLN A 108 5.23 -12.85 -8.47
CA GLN A 108 3.89 -12.27 -8.46
C GLN A 108 2.98 -12.71 -9.62
N ARG A 109 3.54 -13.37 -10.64
CA ARG A 109 2.82 -13.95 -11.78
C ARG A 109 2.51 -15.44 -11.58
N GLY A 110 2.94 -16.02 -10.45
CA GLY A 110 2.86 -17.46 -10.21
C GLY A 110 3.91 -18.26 -10.97
N GLU A 111 4.92 -17.61 -11.53
CA GLU A 111 6.01 -18.28 -12.25
C GLU A 111 7.04 -18.81 -11.24
N HIS A 112 7.59 -19.99 -11.50
CA HIS A 112 8.71 -20.55 -10.75
C HIS A 112 10.04 -20.00 -11.25
N PHE A 113 11.05 -19.98 -10.39
CA PHE A 113 12.40 -19.65 -10.80
C PHE A 113 13.00 -20.76 -11.67
N ALA A 114 13.53 -20.40 -12.84
CA ALA A 114 14.19 -21.31 -13.78
C ALA A 114 15.67 -20.92 -14.05
N GLY A 115 16.20 -19.94 -13.31
CA GLY A 115 17.53 -19.37 -13.54
C GLY A 115 18.68 -20.23 -13.03
N ALA A 116 19.92 -19.80 -13.34
CA ALA A 116 21.13 -20.46 -12.89
C ALA A 116 21.15 -20.53 -11.36
N THR A 117 21.06 -21.74 -10.82
CA THR A 117 20.96 -21.95 -9.38
C THR A 117 22.27 -22.43 -8.79
N LEU A 118 22.80 -21.70 -7.81
CA LEU A 118 23.92 -22.19 -7.00
C LEU A 118 23.37 -23.14 -5.94
N ARG A 119 23.74 -24.41 -6.02
CA ARG A 119 23.36 -25.43 -5.04
C ARG A 119 24.44 -25.60 -3.99
N TYR A 120 24.05 -25.55 -2.73
CA TYR A 120 24.90 -25.89 -1.59
C TYR A 120 24.18 -26.80 -0.62
N SER A 121 24.92 -27.58 0.16
CA SER A 121 24.35 -28.33 1.27
C SER A 121 24.63 -27.59 2.58
N SER A 122 23.61 -27.41 3.39
CA SER A 122 23.65 -26.61 4.62
C SER A 122 22.85 -27.24 5.74
N GLN A 123 23.27 -27.00 6.98
CA GLN A 123 22.46 -27.34 8.13
C GLN A 123 21.31 -26.33 8.27
N LEU A 124 20.10 -26.82 8.49
CA LEU A 124 18.92 -25.98 8.63
C LEU A 124 18.70 -25.58 10.10
N LEU A 125 18.17 -24.37 10.29
CA LEU A 125 17.61 -23.95 11.57
C LEU A 125 16.23 -24.56 11.80
N ALA A 126 15.68 -24.39 13.01
CA ALA A 126 14.39 -24.97 13.40
C ALA A 126 13.21 -24.47 12.53
N ASP A 127 13.28 -23.23 12.04
CA ASP A 127 12.30 -22.66 11.10
C ASP A 127 12.49 -23.19 9.65
N GLY A 128 13.57 -23.92 9.38
CA GLY A 128 13.97 -24.43 8.07
C GLY A 128 14.74 -23.43 7.20
N SER A 129 15.12 -22.28 7.75
CA SER A 129 16.07 -21.37 7.10
C SER A 129 17.47 -21.98 7.10
N SER A 130 18.34 -21.44 6.24
CA SER A 130 19.73 -21.86 6.12
C SER A 130 20.65 -20.64 6.30
N PRO A 131 21.53 -20.62 7.33
CA PRO A 131 22.50 -19.56 7.53
C PRO A 131 23.45 -19.42 6.34
N GLU A 132 23.84 -20.54 5.72
CA GLU A 132 24.70 -20.55 4.53
C GLU A 132 23.98 -19.92 3.32
N CYS A 133 22.70 -20.23 3.09
CA CYS A 133 21.90 -19.59 2.04
C CYS A 133 21.84 -18.07 2.22
N THR A 134 21.59 -17.65 3.46
CA THR A 134 21.49 -16.24 3.85
C THR A 134 22.79 -15.51 3.51
N LYS A 135 23.94 -16.05 3.95
CA LYS A 135 25.26 -15.49 3.65
C LYS A 135 25.52 -15.43 2.14
N LEU A 136 25.26 -16.51 1.41
CA LEU A 136 25.46 -16.58 -0.04
C LEU A 136 24.61 -15.54 -0.77
N CYS A 137 23.33 -15.41 -0.40
CA CYS A 137 22.45 -14.42 -1.00
C CYS A 137 22.90 -12.98 -0.69
N GLN A 138 23.32 -12.69 0.55
CA GLN A 138 23.85 -11.38 0.92
C GLN A 138 25.11 -10.98 0.14
N MET A 139 25.97 -11.94 -0.22
CA MET A 139 27.17 -11.69 -1.03
C MET A 139 26.86 -11.39 -2.50
N VAL A 140 25.67 -11.74 -2.99
CA VAL A 140 25.30 -11.58 -4.39
C VAL A 140 24.34 -10.39 -4.51
N PRO A 141 24.75 -9.25 -5.10
CA PRO A 141 23.91 -8.05 -5.18
C PRO A 141 22.59 -8.25 -5.93
N SER A 142 22.57 -9.16 -6.92
CA SER A 142 21.37 -9.52 -7.67
C SER A 142 20.48 -10.54 -6.97
N CYS A 143 20.85 -11.02 -5.77
CA CYS A 143 20.05 -11.97 -5.03
C CYS A 143 18.81 -11.33 -4.42
N THR A 144 17.66 -11.97 -4.64
CA THR A 144 16.34 -11.52 -4.18
C THR A 144 15.71 -12.48 -3.17
N GLY A 145 16.33 -13.63 -2.90
CA GLY A 145 15.86 -14.64 -1.97
C GLY A 145 16.52 -16.00 -2.23
N TYR A 146 16.04 -17.03 -1.55
CA TYR A 146 16.49 -18.40 -1.77
C TYR A 146 15.39 -19.40 -1.48
N GLU A 147 15.54 -20.59 -2.04
CA GLU A 147 14.73 -21.76 -1.75
C GLU A 147 15.58 -22.82 -1.03
N VAL A 148 14.97 -23.53 -0.09
CA VAL A 148 15.56 -24.68 0.59
C VAL A 148 14.77 -25.92 0.20
N GLN A 149 15.44 -27.01 -0.15
CA GLN A 149 14.84 -28.33 -0.38
C GLN A 149 15.70 -29.39 0.29
N GLY A 150 15.17 -30.02 1.34
CA GLY A 150 15.92 -30.94 2.20
C GLY A 150 17.11 -30.22 2.83
N SER A 151 18.32 -30.74 2.67
CA SER A 151 19.56 -30.06 3.10
C SER A 151 20.19 -29.19 2.02
N SER A 152 19.50 -28.98 0.87
CA SER A 152 20.01 -28.21 -0.26
C SER A 152 19.44 -26.80 -0.30
N CYS A 153 20.27 -25.84 -0.71
CA CYS A 153 19.94 -24.44 -0.92
C CYS A 153 19.94 -24.07 -2.40
N PHE A 154 19.06 -23.15 -2.82
CA PHE A 154 18.91 -22.65 -4.18
C PHE A 154 18.82 -21.12 -4.16
N ILE A 155 19.89 -20.42 -4.57
CA ILE A 155 19.95 -18.94 -4.54
C ILE A 155 19.23 -18.33 -5.76
N LEU A 156 18.34 -17.36 -5.53
CA LEU A 156 17.62 -16.62 -6.57
C LEU A 156 18.39 -15.32 -6.91
N ALA A 157 19.26 -15.35 -7.91
CA ALA A 157 20.27 -14.30 -8.15
C ALA A 157 20.29 -13.66 -9.56
N ASP A 158 19.18 -13.68 -10.29
CA ASP A 158 19.09 -13.02 -11.61
C ASP A 158 18.73 -11.52 -11.52
N GLY A 159 18.44 -10.99 -10.32
CA GLY A 159 18.03 -9.61 -10.07
C GLY A 159 16.62 -9.26 -10.55
N LEU A 160 15.95 -10.17 -11.24
CA LEU A 160 14.65 -9.97 -11.89
C LEU A 160 13.55 -10.77 -11.21
N PHE A 161 13.83 -12.02 -10.85
CA PHE A 161 12.89 -12.88 -10.14
C PHE A 161 12.82 -12.45 -8.68
N ARG A 162 11.68 -11.91 -8.24
CA ARG A 162 11.44 -11.55 -6.84
C ARG A 162 10.42 -12.53 -6.26
N PRO A 163 10.84 -13.46 -5.38
CA PRO A 163 9.92 -14.39 -4.77
C PRO A 163 8.87 -13.61 -3.98
N SER A 164 7.61 -13.95 -4.16
CA SER A 164 6.48 -13.30 -3.51
C SER A 164 5.60 -14.28 -2.74
N ALA A 165 5.58 -15.55 -3.13
CA ALA A 165 4.92 -16.62 -2.39
C ALA A 165 5.63 -17.97 -2.61
N ALA A 166 5.12 -19.00 -1.94
CA ALA A 166 5.53 -20.38 -2.12
C ALA A 166 4.35 -21.23 -2.59
N ARG A 167 4.56 -22.06 -3.63
CA ARG A 167 3.51 -22.97 -4.13
C ARG A 167 4.11 -24.22 -4.77
N GLY A 168 3.41 -25.34 -4.67
CA GLY A 168 3.88 -26.62 -5.23
C GLY A 168 5.17 -27.09 -4.55
N GLY A 169 6.01 -27.84 -5.25
CA GLY A 169 7.27 -28.38 -4.69
C GLY A 169 7.09 -29.68 -3.88
N THR A 170 8.18 -30.16 -3.28
CA THR A 170 8.16 -31.30 -2.36
C THR A 170 7.77 -30.83 -0.96
N LEU A 171 7.35 -31.76 -0.08
CA LEU A 171 6.90 -31.43 1.29
C LEU A 171 7.97 -30.69 2.13
N ASP A 172 9.24 -30.79 1.76
CA ASP A 172 10.40 -30.19 2.41
C ASP A 172 10.91 -28.92 1.70
N THR A 173 10.27 -28.46 0.63
CA THR A 173 10.64 -27.20 -0.03
C THR A 173 10.16 -26.01 0.80
N LYS A 174 11.00 -24.99 0.96
CA LYS A 174 10.69 -23.75 1.69
C LYS A 174 11.23 -22.53 0.94
N CYS A 175 10.40 -21.50 0.79
CA CYS A 175 10.80 -20.26 0.12
C CYS A 175 11.10 -19.14 1.12
N PHE A 176 12.21 -18.43 0.89
CA PHE A 176 12.62 -17.27 1.66
C PHE A 176 12.88 -16.09 0.74
N TRP A 177 12.29 -14.95 1.08
CA TRP A 177 12.47 -13.70 0.35
C TRP A 177 13.46 -12.80 1.09
N ARG A 178 14.38 -12.15 0.34
CA ARG A 178 15.32 -11.17 0.87
C ARG A 178 14.63 -9.81 1.02
N HIS A 179 14.38 -9.40 2.26
CA HIS A 179 13.84 -8.10 2.63
C HIS A 179 14.98 -7.10 2.85
N PRO A 180 15.25 -6.19 1.90
CA PRO A 180 16.32 -5.22 2.06
C PRO A 180 15.92 -4.17 3.09
N LEU A 181 16.77 -3.97 4.09
CA LEU A 181 16.59 -2.95 5.12
C LEU A 181 17.55 -1.79 4.87
N ALA A 182 17.04 -0.57 4.91
CA ALA A 182 17.87 0.63 4.82
C ALA A 182 18.28 1.14 6.22
N ARG A 183 17.48 0.81 7.24
CA ARG A 183 17.65 1.29 8.61
C ARG A 183 17.31 0.19 9.60
N ASP A 184 17.82 0.36 10.80
CA ASP A 184 17.51 -0.53 11.91
C ASP A 184 17.54 0.27 13.20
N THR A 185 16.38 0.79 13.57
CA THR A 185 16.19 1.54 14.81
C THR A 185 15.83 0.64 15.97
N ARG A 186 16.55 -0.48 16.09
CA ARG A 186 16.58 -1.30 17.31
C ARG A 186 16.70 -0.35 18.50
N THR A 187 15.67 -0.37 19.36
CA THR A 187 15.44 0.47 20.57
C THR A 187 14.41 1.60 20.48
N ALA A 188 14.04 2.13 19.31
CA ALA A 188 13.20 3.34 19.24
C ALA A 188 11.82 3.21 19.92
N TYR A 189 11.25 2.00 19.93
CA TYR A 189 9.96 1.69 20.55
C TYR A 189 10.06 0.71 21.72
N GLN A 190 11.26 0.56 22.30
CA GLN A 190 11.42 -0.25 23.51
C GLN A 190 11.01 0.56 24.75
N GLY A 191 10.43 -0.12 25.73
CA GLY A 191 10.05 0.48 27.02
C GLY A 191 8.72 1.22 27.00
N GLU A 192 8.60 2.16 27.95
CA GLU A 192 7.45 3.05 28.07
C GLU A 192 7.50 4.12 26.98
N GLN A 193 6.35 4.46 26.42
CA GLN A 193 6.20 5.43 25.35
C GLN A 193 5.34 6.59 25.84
N MET A 194 5.53 7.78 25.25
CA MET A 194 4.66 8.91 25.58
C MET A 194 3.21 8.58 25.21
N PRO A 195 2.23 8.93 26.06
CA PRO A 195 0.83 8.72 25.75
C PRO A 195 0.38 9.69 24.65
N ILE A 196 -0.59 9.27 23.84
CA ILE A 196 -1.28 10.12 22.86
C ILE A 196 -2.05 11.22 23.60
N PRO A 197 -1.77 12.51 23.33
CA PRO A 197 -2.50 13.63 23.93
C PRO A 197 -3.99 13.66 23.51
N LYS A 198 -4.87 14.16 24.40
CA LYS A 198 -6.31 14.30 24.15
C LYS A 198 -6.66 15.54 23.33
N VAL A 199 -6.09 15.60 22.12
CA VAL A 199 -6.43 16.60 21.11
C VAL A 199 -6.77 15.88 19.81
N LEU A 200 -7.88 16.28 19.20
CA LEU A 200 -8.29 15.83 17.88
C LEU A 200 -8.15 16.99 16.90
N PHE A 201 -7.26 16.81 15.94
CA PHE A 201 -7.03 17.72 14.84
C PHE A 201 -7.78 17.26 13.58
N SER A 202 -8.19 18.25 12.80
CA SER A 202 -8.67 18.08 11.44
C SER A 202 -8.37 19.34 10.64
N PHE A 203 -8.51 19.25 9.32
CA PHE A 203 -8.36 20.37 8.41
C PHE A 203 -9.55 20.46 7.46
N TRP A 204 -10.13 21.65 7.36
CA TRP A 204 -11.19 21.96 6.41
C TRP A 204 -11.10 23.41 5.93
N GLN A 205 -10.74 23.58 4.67
CA GLN A 205 -10.79 24.87 4.01
C GLN A 205 -12.02 24.96 3.12
N SER A 206 -12.98 25.80 3.51
CA SER A 206 -14.07 26.17 2.61
C SER A 206 -13.50 27.04 1.48
N LEU A 207 -13.64 26.58 0.24
CA LEU A 207 -13.21 27.32 -0.94
C LEU A 207 -14.34 28.20 -1.48
N PRO A 208 -14.05 29.35 -2.14
CA PRO A 208 -15.08 30.15 -2.79
C PRO A 208 -15.95 29.31 -3.73
N GLY A 209 -17.28 29.41 -3.58
CA GLY A 209 -18.25 28.65 -4.37
C GLY A 209 -18.45 27.20 -3.92
N SER A 210 -17.88 26.79 -2.78
CA SER A 210 -18.17 25.46 -2.19
C SER A 210 -19.66 25.36 -1.82
N PRO A 211 -20.33 24.24 -2.14
CA PRO A 211 -21.71 24.02 -1.73
C PRO A 211 -21.86 24.07 -0.21
N GLU A 212 -22.92 24.74 0.26
CA GLU A 212 -23.22 24.86 1.69
C GLU A 212 -23.40 23.49 2.36
N SER A 213 -23.97 22.51 1.65
CA SER A 213 -24.15 21.14 2.13
C SER A 213 -22.86 20.47 2.61
N GLU A 214 -21.71 20.78 2.00
CA GLU A 214 -20.42 20.23 2.41
C GLU A 214 -19.96 20.79 3.76
N THR A 215 -20.04 22.11 3.92
CA THR A 215 -19.68 22.78 5.19
C THR A 215 -20.59 22.31 6.32
N LEU A 216 -21.91 22.27 6.09
CA LEU A 216 -22.85 21.77 7.08
C LEU A 216 -22.62 20.30 7.45
N PHE A 217 -22.20 19.48 6.47
CA PHE A 217 -21.90 18.09 6.72
C PHE A 217 -20.64 17.93 7.59
N VAL A 218 -19.59 18.72 7.32
CA VAL A 218 -18.39 18.79 8.18
C VAL A 218 -18.72 19.28 9.58
N GLU A 219 -19.63 20.26 9.72
CA GLU A 219 -20.14 20.68 11.03
C GLU A 219 -20.86 19.54 11.75
N ALA A 220 -21.63 18.70 11.03
CA ALA A 220 -22.31 17.55 11.60
C ALA A 220 -21.33 16.48 12.07
N CYS A 221 -20.32 16.16 11.27
CA CYS A 221 -19.20 15.31 11.67
C CYS A 221 -18.54 15.86 12.94
N THR A 222 -18.12 17.12 12.94
CA THR A 222 -17.47 17.77 14.09
C THR A 222 -18.35 17.78 15.34
N ALA A 223 -19.66 17.93 15.18
CA ALA A 223 -20.60 17.89 16.31
C ALA A 223 -20.62 16.51 16.99
N THR A 224 -20.57 15.42 16.21
CA THR A 224 -20.46 14.07 16.80
C THR A 224 -19.17 13.90 17.59
N TRP A 225 -18.07 14.47 17.11
CA TRP A 225 -16.77 14.36 17.78
C TRP A 225 -16.80 15.03 19.15
N LYS A 226 -17.32 16.26 19.21
CA LYS A 226 -17.43 17.02 20.46
C LYS A 226 -18.41 16.41 21.45
N ALA A 227 -19.53 15.86 20.96
CA ALA A 227 -20.53 15.22 21.82
C ALA A 227 -20.03 13.91 22.42
N LEU A 228 -19.30 13.10 21.63
CA LEU A 228 -18.79 11.80 22.07
C LEU A 228 -17.49 11.89 22.86
N ASN A 229 -16.71 12.97 22.71
CA ASN A 229 -15.38 13.11 23.31
C ASN A 229 -15.26 14.45 24.07
N PRO A 230 -16.06 14.66 25.14
CA PRO A 230 -16.11 15.95 25.85
C PRO A 230 -14.80 16.30 26.57
N ASP A 231 -13.92 15.33 26.76
CA ASP A 231 -12.59 15.46 27.37
C ASP A 231 -11.47 15.66 26.35
N TYR A 232 -11.78 15.66 25.04
CA TYR A 232 -10.83 15.99 23.99
C TYR A 232 -10.97 17.45 23.55
N GLU A 233 -9.84 18.09 23.30
CA GLU A 233 -9.83 19.33 22.56
C GLU A 233 -10.01 19.05 21.05
N VAL A 234 -11.11 19.52 20.46
CA VAL A 234 -11.39 19.31 19.03
C VAL A 234 -11.10 20.59 18.23
N ARG A 235 -10.10 20.52 17.33
CA ARG A 235 -9.67 21.61 16.45
C ARG A 235 -9.82 21.23 14.98
N VAL A 236 -10.77 21.87 14.29
CA VAL A 236 -10.93 21.77 12.84
C VAL A 236 -10.38 23.05 12.25
N LEU A 237 -9.21 22.96 11.63
CA LEU A 237 -8.42 24.12 11.24
C LEU A 237 -8.65 24.48 9.78
N ASP A 238 -8.67 25.78 9.47
CA ASP A 238 -8.44 26.30 8.13
C ASP A 238 -6.99 26.80 7.93
N ASN A 239 -6.67 27.39 6.77
CA ASN A 239 -5.31 27.88 6.51
C ASN A 239 -4.87 29.04 7.42
N ALA A 240 -5.79 29.87 7.90
CA ALA A 240 -5.46 30.95 8.82
C ALA A 240 -5.08 30.37 10.18
N GLU A 241 -5.88 29.45 10.72
CA GLU A 241 -5.62 28.79 12.01
C GLU A 241 -4.39 27.88 11.95
N VAL A 242 -4.10 27.26 10.81
CA VAL A 242 -2.85 26.51 10.58
C VAL A 242 -1.63 27.41 10.78
N SER A 243 -1.68 28.65 10.29
CA SER A 243 -0.57 29.60 10.38
C SER A 243 -0.30 30.09 11.80
N GLU A 244 -1.27 29.95 12.71
CA GLU A 244 -1.11 30.24 14.14
C GLU A 244 -0.42 29.09 14.90
N LEU A 245 -0.52 27.85 14.40
CA LEU A 245 -0.02 26.66 15.08
C LEU A 245 1.27 26.09 14.47
N LEU A 246 1.49 26.31 13.19
CA LEU A 246 2.64 25.81 12.43
C LEU A 246 3.35 26.97 11.74
N SER A 247 4.66 27.03 11.94
CA SER A 247 5.54 27.90 11.16
C SER A 247 5.75 27.33 9.75
N LEU A 248 6.16 28.19 8.81
CA LEU A 248 6.47 27.77 7.43
C LEU A 248 7.61 26.75 7.36
N GLU A 249 8.52 26.74 8.34
CA GLU A 249 9.63 25.78 8.43
C GLU A 249 9.16 24.37 8.85
N GLU A 250 8.00 24.28 9.50
CA GLU A 250 7.39 23.00 9.90
C GLU A 250 6.57 22.36 8.77
N LEU A 251 6.35 23.08 7.67
CA LEU A 251 5.60 22.68 6.48
C LEU A 251 6.57 22.47 5.29
N PRO A 252 6.17 21.77 4.20
CA PRO A 252 7.04 21.65 3.05
C PRO A 252 7.19 23.02 2.39
N HIS A 253 8.38 23.35 1.85
CA HIS A 253 8.59 24.64 1.17
C HIS A 253 7.60 24.89 0.02
N SER A 254 7.06 23.82 -0.59
CA SER A 254 6.05 23.89 -1.63
C SER A 254 4.62 24.14 -1.13
N PHE A 255 4.38 24.16 0.19
CA PHE A 255 3.06 24.21 0.83
C PHE A 255 2.09 25.24 0.23
N PRO A 256 2.48 26.52 0.01
CA PRO A 256 1.56 27.51 -0.54
C PRO A 256 1.07 27.19 -1.96
N PHE A 257 1.77 26.31 -2.68
CA PHE A 257 1.49 25.93 -4.07
C PHE A 257 0.90 24.52 -4.19
N LEU A 258 0.64 23.86 -3.05
CA LEU A 258 0.01 22.54 -3.03
C LEU A 258 -1.49 22.66 -3.27
N SER A 259 -2.09 21.60 -3.84
CA SER A 259 -3.54 21.43 -3.82
C SER A 259 -4.03 21.34 -2.37
N ILE A 260 -5.31 21.64 -2.13
CA ILE A 260 -5.85 21.64 -0.77
C ILE A 260 -5.77 20.27 -0.09
N GLN A 261 -5.83 19.19 -0.87
CA GLN A 261 -5.66 17.83 -0.38
C GLN A 261 -4.22 17.56 0.08
N HIS A 262 -3.23 18.01 -0.70
CA HIS A 262 -1.82 17.90 -0.30
C HIS A 262 -1.46 18.86 0.85
N GLN A 263 -2.11 20.02 0.96
CA GLN A 263 -2.01 20.89 2.13
C GLN A 263 -2.53 20.16 3.38
N SER A 264 -3.70 19.51 3.29
CA SER A 264 -4.25 18.69 4.38
C SER A 264 -3.30 17.58 4.81
N ASP A 265 -2.67 16.88 3.85
CA ASP A 265 -1.66 15.85 4.14
C ASP A 265 -0.46 16.42 4.89
N ALA A 266 0.04 17.59 4.50
CA ALA A 266 1.14 18.26 5.18
C ALA A 266 0.76 18.73 6.59
N VAL A 267 -0.39 19.41 6.74
CA VAL A 267 -0.90 19.90 8.03
C VAL A 267 -1.08 18.75 9.01
N ARG A 268 -1.69 17.65 8.56
CA ARG A 268 -1.86 16.42 9.36
C ARG A 268 -0.56 15.95 9.97
N ILE A 269 0.45 15.73 9.12
CA ILE A 269 1.72 15.16 9.55
C ILE A 269 2.45 16.14 10.47
N ALA A 270 2.46 17.43 10.13
CA ALA A 270 3.14 18.46 10.92
C ALA A 270 2.52 18.63 12.32
N LEU A 271 1.19 18.67 12.43
CA LEU A 271 0.51 18.77 13.73
C LEU A 271 0.78 17.56 14.60
N ILE A 272 0.70 16.35 14.04
CA ILE A 272 0.90 15.13 14.81
C ILE A 272 2.38 14.99 15.21
N CYS A 273 3.33 15.40 14.36
CA CYS A 273 4.74 15.46 14.75
C CYS A 273 4.98 16.43 15.92
N LYS A 274 4.33 17.60 15.91
CA LYS A 274 4.58 18.68 16.87
C LYS A 274 3.84 18.48 18.19
N TYR A 275 2.55 18.18 18.11
CA TYR A 275 1.65 18.13 19.26
C TYR A 275 1.21 16.71 19.62
N GLY A 276 1.39 15.74 18.72
CA GLY A 276 0.75 14.43 18.83
C GLY A 276 -0.76 14.54 18.74
N GLY A 277 -1.44 13.54 19.29
CA GLY A 277 -2.89 13.47 19.40
C GLY A 277 -3.48 12.62 18.31
N VAL A 278 -4.72 12.93 17.95
CA VAL A 278 -5.50 12.22 16.94
C VAL A 278 -5.70 13.13 15.74
N TRP A 279 -5.49 12.61 14.54
CA TRP A 279 -6.04 13.19 13.33
C TRP A 279 -7.27 12.39 12.89
N ALA A 280 -8.31 13.10 12.48
CA ALA A 280 -9.38 12.54 11.68
C ALA A 280 -9.74 13.52 10.54
N ASP A 281 -9.93 13.01 9.32
CA ASP A 281 -10.42 13.86 8.24
C ASP A 281 -11.80 14.46 8.55
N ALA A 282 -12.02 15.71 8.14
CA ALA A 282 -13.21 16.52 8.43
C ALA A 282 -14.56 15.86 8.09
N THR A 283 -14.54 14.92 7.14
CA THR A 283 -15.72 14.26 6.58
C THR A 283 -15.94 12.86 7.17
N THR A 284 -15.61 12.72 8.45
CA THR A 284 -15.71 11.46 9.19
C THR A 284 -16.78 11.58 10.26
N LEU A 285 -17.90 10.87 10.12
CA LEU A 285 -18.99 10.89 11.10
C LEU A 285 -18.69 9.87 12.20
N MET A 286 -18.54 10.30 13.46
CA MET A 286 -18.28 9.41 14.59
C MET A 286 -19.57 8.82 15.11
N THR A 287 -19.58 7.50 15.32
CA THR A 287 -20.72 6.82 15.94
C THR A 287 -20.47 6.42 17.39
N GLN A 288 -19.21 6.33 17.81
CA GLN A 288 -18.86 6.16 19.21
C GLN A 288 -17.52 6.82 19.60
N PRO A 289 -17.18 6.91 20.91
CA PRO A 289 -16.06 7.71 21.38
C PRO A 289 -14.70 7.14 20.96
N LEU A 290 -13.71 8.03 20.87
CA LEU A 290 -12.32 7.75 20.49
C LEU A 290 -11.70 6.65 21.35
N ASP A 291 -11.99 6.59 22.65
CA ASP A 291 -11.48 5.57 23.57
C ASP A 291 -11.81 4.14 23.12
N LYS A 292 -12.90 3.94 22.35
CA LYS A 292 -13.21 2.63 21.76
C LYS A 292 -12.29 2.27 20.59
N ILE A 293 -11.76 3.26 19.86
CA ILE A 293 -10.77 3.04 18.80
C ILE A 293 -9.36 3.00 19.35
N LEU A 294 -8.99 3.91 20.25
CA LEU A 294 -7.63 4.02 20.77
C LEU A 294 -7.33 2.93 21.79
N GLY A 295 -8.37 2.38 22.42
CA GLY A 295 -8.23 1.46 23.54
C GLY A 295 -7.88 2.19 24.84
N SER A 296 -7.60 1.42 25.89
CA SER A 296 -7.28 1.97 27.20
C SER A 296 -5.81 2.33 27.39
N ASP A 297 -4.92 1.85 26.52
CA ASP A 297 -3.48 2.12 26.58
C ASP A 297 -3.11 3.20 25.57
N MET A 298 -3.00 4.44 26.04
CA MET A 298 -2.68 5.61 25.21
C MET A 298 -1.22 5.59 24.68
N GLN A 299 -0.40 4.60 25.05
CA GLN A 299 0.95 4.42 24.50
C GLN A 299 0.94 3.63 23.17
N VAL A 300 -0.18 2.98 22.85
CA VAL A 300 -0.41 2.23 21.61
C VAL A 300 -0.80 3.21 20.51
N ARG A 301 -0.08 3.19 19.38
CA ARG A 301 -0.43 4.03 18.24
C ARG A 301 -1.63 3.42 17.53
N THR A 302 -2.51 4.24 16.98
CA THR A 302 -3.71 3.75 16.30
C THR A 302 -3.75 4.25 14.88
N PHE A 303 -3.98 3.34 13.94
CA PHE A 303 -4.16 3.63 12.52
C PHE A 303 -5.34 2.84 11.99
N TYR A 304 -5.92 3.30 10.89
CA TYR A 304 -6.74 2.43 10.05
C TYR A 304 -5.89 1.84 8.93
N ALA A 305 -6.17 0.60 8.54
CA ALA A 305 -5.70 0.03 7.28
C ALA A 305 -6.89 -0.53 6.53
N LEU A 306 -6.90 -0.42 5.20
CA LEU A 306 -8.02 -0.88 4.39
C LEU A 306 -7.88 -2.36 4.05
N PRO A 307 -8.74 -3.25 4.60
CA PRO A 307 -8.92 -4.55 3.98
C PRO A 307 -9.87 -4.33 2.82
N TYR A 308 -9.27 -4.18 1.65
CA TYR A 308 -9.83 -4.48 0.34
C TYR A 308 -11.26 -3.99 0.04
N PRO A 309 -11.37 -3.10 -0.95
CA PRO A 309 -11.94 -3.57 -2.23
C PRO A 309 -11.16 -3.25 -3.53
N TRP A 310 -9.87 -2.86 -3.48
CA TRP A 310 -9.22 -2.20 -4.63
C TRP A 310 -8.06 -2.91 -5.34
N THR A 311 -7.70 -4.13 -4.93
CA THR A 311 -6.75 -4.96 -5.70
C THR A 311 -7.54 -5.84 -6.67
N ASP A 312 -6.93 -6.34 -7.73
CA ASP A 312 -7.56 -7.44 -8.49
C ASP A 312 -7.47 -8.70 -7.62
N GLN A 313 -8.57 -9.44 -7.47
CA GLN A 313 -8.62 -10.65 -6.63
C GLN A 313 -7.56 -11.68 -7.07
N SER A 314 -7.25 -11.74 -8.37
CA SER A 314 -6.20 -12.60 -8.93
C SER A 314 -4.78 -12.17 -8.53
N LEU A 315 -4.62 -10.93 -8.03
CA LEU A 315 -3.34 -10.41 -7.57
C LEU A 315 -3.01 -10.79 -6.12
N LYS A 316 -3.98 -11.34 -5.35
CA LYS A 316 -3.77 -11.74 -3.96
C LYS A 316 -3.19 -13.14 -3.78
N ASP A 317 -3.49 -14.06 -4.68
CA ASP A 317 -3.18 -15.48 -4.45
C ASP A 317 -1.68 -15.80 -4.46
N ASN A 318 -0.83 -14.90 -4.99
CA ASN A 318 0.59 -15.16 -5.23
C ASN A 318 1.55 -14.16 -4.57
N ASP A 319 1.10 -13.25 -3.68
CA ASP A 319 2.01 -12.36 -2.93
C ASP A 319 1.70 -12.38 -1.43
N THR A 320 2.59 -12.99 -0.68
CA THR A 320 2.51 -13.22 0.77
C THR A 320 3.55 -12.42 1.55
N ARG A 321 4.31 -11.54 0.87
CA ARG A 321 5.30 -10.66 1.52
C ARG A 321 4.66 -9.62 2.44
N VAL A 322 3.43 -9.24 2.13
CA VAL A 322 2.65 -8.20 2.81
C VAL A 322 1.21 -8.66 2.99
N THR A 323 0.49 -8.01 3.89
CA THR A 323 -0.93 -8.22 4.16
C THR A 323 -1.69 -6.89 4.06
N TRP A 324 -3.01 -6.92 4.23
CA TRP A 324 -3.81 -5.68 4.26
C TRP A 324 -3.42 -4.73 5.40
N LEU A 325 -2.76 -5.23 6.46
CA LEU A 325 -2.24 -4.41 7.56
C LEU A 325 -1.14 -3.44 7.08
N ASP A 326 -0.49 -3.75 5.95
CA ASP A 326 0.59 -2.95 5.36
C ASP A 326 0.07 -1.84 4.43
N HIS A 327 -1.25 -1.62 4.37
CA HIS A 327 -1.86 -0.45 3.75
C HIS A 327 -2.43 0.53 4.80
N PRO A 328 -1.57 1.17 5.60
CA PRO A 328 -2.02 2.20 6.52
C PRO A 328 -2.66 3.36 5.76
N GLN A 329 -3.70 3.90 6.34
CA GLN A 329 -4.44 5.02 5.83
C GLN A 329 -4.05 6.30 6.57
N ASN A 330 -3.95 7.39 5.82
CA ASN A 330 -3.65 8.69 6.40
C ASN A 330 -4.88 9.46 6.92
N TRP A 331 -6.11 9.05 6.59
CA TRP A 331 -7.33 9.79 6.97
C TRP A 331 -7.66 9.71 8.47
N PHE A 332 -7.05 8.77 9.20
CA PHE A 332 -7.09 8.70 10.66
C PHE A 332 -5.77 8.13 11.18
N LEU A 333 -5.15 8.82 12.14
CA LEU A 333 -3.97 8.34 12.84
C LEU A 333 -3.86 8.96 14.23
N ALA A 334 -3.29 8.22 15.19
CA ALA A 334 -3.09 8.68 16.54
C ALA A 334 -1.68 8.31 17.03
N ALA A 335 -0.92 9.32 17.44
CA ALA A 335 0.48 9.17 17.86
C ALA A 335 0.89 10.25 18.87
N PRO A 336 1.89 10.00 19.72
CA PRO A 336 2.46 11.02 20.59
C PRO A 336 3.28 12.06 19.80
N PRO A 337 3.56 13.24 20.38
CA PRO A 337 4.48 14.21 19.77
C PRO A 337 5.87 13.60 19.59
N GLY A 338 6.56 13.98 18.52
CA GLY A 338 7.92 13.51 18.23
C GLY A 338 8.04 12.02 17.91
N ASP A 339 6.93 11.34 17.59
CA ASP A 339 6.94 9.92 17.21
C ASP A 339 7.86 9.64 16.00
N LEU A 340 8.74 8.65 16.11
CA LEU A 340 9.76 8.38 15.09
C LEU A 340 9.16 8.00 13.73
N PHE A 341 8.07 7.23 13.72
CA PHE A 341 7.40 6.84 12.48
C PHE A 341 6.82 8.08 11.80
N MET A 342 6.18 8.97 12.58
CA MET A 342 5.64 10.21 12.05
C MET A 342 6.72 11.16 11.51
N LEU A 343 7.86 11.27 12.20
CA LEU A 343 8.99 12.09 11.73
C LEU A 343 9.57 11.59 10.41
N ARG A 344 9.71 10.28 10.23
CA ARG A 344 10.20 9.68 8.98
C ARG A 344 9.17 9.72 7.86
N LEU A 345 7.90 9.54 8.20
CA LEU A 345 6.80 9.76 7.28
C LEU A 345 6.86 11.20 6.74
N LYS A 346 7.06 12.19 7.61
CA LYS A 346 7.22 13.59 7.23
C LYS A 346 8.36 13.78 6.22
N GLU A 347 9.53 13.19 6.47
CA GLU A 347 10.67 13.26 5.54
C GLU A 347 10.31 12.74 4.14
N CYS A 348 9.70 11.55 4.06
CA CYS A 348 9.30 10.97 2.77
C CYS A 348 8.26 11.84 2.06
N VAL A 349 7.23 12.30 2.78
CA VAL A 349 6.15 13.09 2.20
C VAL A 349 6.68 14.46 1.76
N TRP A 350 7.60 15.09 2.48
CA TRP A 350 8.15 16.39 2.07
C TRP A 350 8.98 16.26 0.81
N GLN A 351 9.78 15.19 0.68
CA GLN A 351 10.51 14.90 -0.54
C GLN A 351 9.55 14.67 -1.72
N PHE A 352 8.45 13.95 -1.50
CA PHE A 352 7.42 13.74 -2.52
C PHE A 352 6.77 15.07 -2.94
N LEU A 353 6.31 15.88 -1.98
CA LEU A 353 5.62 17.15 -2.24
C LEU A 353 6.55 18.24 -2.80
N ALA A 354 7.86 18.13 -2.58
CA ALA A 354 8.87 18.96 -3.22
C ALA A 354 9.16 18.55 -4.68
N GLY A 355 8.87 17.29 -5.03
CA GLY A 355 9.12 16.73 -6.36
C GLY A 355 8.29 17.38 -7.47
N VAL A 356 8.83 17.29 -8.69
CA VAL A 356 8.20 17.80 -9.92
C VAL A 356 7.05 16.87 -10.39
N SER A 357 7.17 15.57 -10.15
CA SER A 357 6.13 14.58 -10.44
C SER A 357 5.40 14.19 -9.17
N ARG A 358 4.14 14.64 -9.04
CA ARG A 358 3.26 14.37 -7.88
C ARG A 358 2.10 13.42 -8.23
N ASP A 359 1.99 13.03 -9.49
CA ASP A 359 0.90 12.17 -9.98
C ASP A 359 1.35 10.72 -10.20
N ASP A 360 2.64 10.43 -10.02
CA ASP A 360 3.19 9.08 -10.18
C ASP A 360 4.36 8.79 -9.24
N VAL A 361 4.12 7.97 -8.22
CA VAL A 361 5.15 7.53 -7.26
C VAL A 361 6.35 6.84 -7.94
N ARG A 362 6.15 6.23 -9.12
CA ARG A 362 7.21 5.56 -9.89
C ARG A 362 8.24 6.54 -10.46
N LEU A 363 7.84 7.79 -10.69
CA LEU A 363 8.69 8.83 -11.30
C LEU A 363 9.45 9.66 -10.26
N THR A 364 9.22 9.39 -8.97
CA THR A 364 9.80 10.19 -7.87
C THR A 364 11.25 9.82 -7.54
N GLY A 365 11.67 8.59 -7.88
CA GLY A 365 12.95 8.03 -7.42
C GLY A 365 12.99 7.71 -5.92
N LEU A 366 11.88 7.89 -5.19
CA LEU A 366 11.80 7.66 -3.74
C LEU A 366 11.65 6.18 -3.39
N PHE A 367 11.11 5.37 -4.28
CA PHE A 367 10.77 3.98 -4.00
C PHE A 367 11.67 3.02 -4.78
N THR A 368 12.11 1.96 -4.12
CA THR A 368 12.83 0.84 -4.75
C THR A 368 11.93 0.11 -5.74
N GLN A 369 12.51 -0.59 -6.72
CA GLN A 369 11.75 -1.40 -7.68
C GLN A 369 10.83 -2.41 -6.96
N GLN A 370 11.31 -2.99 -5.87
CA GLN A 370 10.53 -3.90 -5.06
C GLN A 370 9.32 -3.24 -4.40
N GLN A 371 9.49 -2.06 -3.78
CA GLN A 371 8.35 -1.34 -3.20
C GLN A 371 7.32 -1.00 -4.29
N LEU A 372 7.77 -0.55 -5.47
CA LEU A 372 6.90 -0.25 -6.61
C LEU A 372 6.12 -1.47 -7.12
N GLU A 373 6.63 -2.69 -6.95
CA GLU A 373 5.91 -3.93 -7.26
C GLU A 373 4.86 -4.31 -6.20
N ILE A 374 5.08 -3.92 -4.94
CA ILE A 374 4.21 -4.23 -3.80
C ILE A 374 3.05 -3.22 -3.70
N LEU A 375 3.31 -1.91 -3.89
CA LEU A 375 2.30 -0.86 -3.70
C LEU A 375 0.97 -1.14 -4.42
N PRO A 376 0.93 -1.56 -5.71
CA PRO A 376 -0.33 -1.87 -6.39
C PRO A 376 -1.08 -3.06 -5.77
N ARG A 377 -0.38 -4.01 -5.12
CA ARG A 377 -0.95 -5.16 -4.40
C ARG A 377 -1.56 -4.77 -3.07
N LEU A 378 -1.13 -3.65 -2.50
CA LEU A 378 -1.77 -3.03 -1.36
C LEU A 378 -2.94 -2.13 -1.79
N GLY A 379 -3.16 -1.93 -3.09
CA GLY A 379 -4.14 -0.97 -3.59
C GLY A 379 -3.67 0.49 -3.53
N ILE A 380 -2.39 0.70 -3.18
CA ILE A 380 -1.77 2.02 -3.13
C ILE A 380 -1.45 2.46 -4.56
N ARG A 381 -2.14 3.50 -5.01
CA ARG A 381 -1.95 4.13 -6.32
C ARG A 381 -1.27 5.49 -6.16
N SER A 382 -0.86 6.11 -7.25
CA SER A 382 -0.02 7.30 -7.22
C SER A 382 -0.58 8.52 -6.46
N TYR A 383 -1.91 8.69 -6.43
CA TYR A 383 -2.56 9.74 -5.64
C TYR A 383 -2.48 9.50 -4.11
N LEU A 384 -2.23 8.25 -3.68
CA LEU A 384 -2.07 7.85 -2.28
C LEU A 384 -0.59 7.91 -1.87
N SER A 385 0.05 9.04 -2.15
CA SER A 385 1.49 9.23 -1.92
C SER A 385 1.86 9.16 -0.43
N THR A 386 1.00 9.68 0.44
CA THR A 386 1.18 9.57 1.90
C THR A 386 1.12 8.11 2.34
N ASP A 387 0.14 7.32 1.88
CA ASP A 387 0.04 5.88 2.18
C ASP A 387 1.28 5.13 1.66
N ALA A 388 1.76 5.47 0.47
CA ALA A 388 3.00 4.92 -0.09
C ALA A 388 4.21 5.24 0.81
N CYS A 389 4.32 6.47 1.28
CA CYS A 389 5.38 6.90 2.20
C CYS A 389 5.27 6.24 3.58
N MET A 390 4.06 5.97 4.08
CA MET A 390 3.84 5.20 5.30
C MET A 390 4.36 3.78 5.12
N PHE A 391 3.96 3.09 4.04
CA PHE A 391 4.46 1.76 3.71
C PHE A 391 5.98 1.74 3.61
N ARG A 392 6.57 2.66 2.83
CA ARG A 392 8.02 2.79 2.70
C ARG A 392 8.73 2.95 4.06
N THR A 393 8.20 3.81 4.91
CA THR A 393 8.79 4.09 6.23
C THR A 393 8.82 2.84 7.11
N ILE A 394 7.74 2.05 7.10
CA ILE A 394 7.65 0.76 7.82
C ILE A 394 8.57 -0.28 7.18
N PHE A 395 8.56 -0.37 5.86
CA PHE A 395 9.26 -1.39 5.07
C PHE A 395 10.79 -1.25 5.12
N GLU A 396 11.32 -0.04 5.18
CA GLU A 396 12.78 0.20 5.11
C GLU A 396 13.50 0.04 6.45
N ASP A 397 12.79 -0.13 7.56
CA ASP A 397 13.41 -0.27 8.88
C ASP A 397 12.92 -1.51 9.62
N GLY A 398 13.85 -2.43 9.91
CA GLY A 398 13.50 -3.72 10.54
C GLY A 398 12.88 -3.57 11.92
N ALA A 399 13.22 -2.52 12.67
CA ALA A 399 12.60 -2.26 13.97
C ALA A 399 11.20 -1.66 13.82
N LEU A 400 10.97 -0.78 12.84
CA LEU A 400 9.62 -0.28 12.54
C LEU A 400 8.72 -1.38 11.98
N TRP A 401 9.26 -2.25 11.11
CA TRP A 401 8.54 -3.41 10.60
C TRP A 401 8.02 -4.29 11.73
N LYS A 402 8.87 -4.62 12.71
CA LYS A 402 8.50 -5.42 13.89
C LYS A 402 7.53 -4.66 14.80
N TRP A 403 7.75 -3.36 15.01
CA TRP A 403 6.87 -2.53 15.83
C TRP A 403 5.45 -2.43 15.24
N TRP A 404 5.33 -2.17 13.93
CA TRP A 404 4.07 -2.08 13.20
C TRP A 404 3.22 -3.35 13.35
N HIS A 405 3.87 -4.50 13.31
CA HIS A 405 3.24 -5.81 13.46
C HIS A 405 3.11 -6.29 14.92
N SER A 406 3.45 -5.45 15.89
CA SER A 406 3.37 -5.77 17.32
C SER A 406 2.09 -5.22 17.94
N PRO A 407 1.72 -5.69 19.15
CA PRO A 407 0.61 -5.11 19.91
C PRO A 407 0.79 -3.62 20.30
N ARG A 408 1.94 -2.99 20.04
CA ARG A 408 2.18 -1.55 20.25
C ARG A 408 1.57 -0.67 19.16
N VAL A 409 1.06 -1.27 18.08
CA VAL A 409 0.28 -0.60 17.05
C VAL A 409 -1.07 -1.29 16.92
N GLN A 410 -2.12 -0.50 17.05
CA GLN A 410 -3.48 -0.93 16.83
C GLN A 410 -3.92 -0.53 15.42
N VAL A 411 -4.06 -1.52 14.56
CA VAL A 411 -4.60 -1.33 13.20
C VAL A 411 -6.09 -1.68 13.21
N ARG A 412 -6.91 -0.71 12.83
CA ARG A 412 -8.37 -0.84 12.73
C ARG A 412 -8.79 -1.12 11.29
N ASN A 413 -9.77 -2.00 11.16
CA ASN A 413 -10.39 -2.36 9.90
C ASN A 413 -11.68 -1.51 9.72
N PRO A 414 -11.72 -0.57 8.76
CA PRO A 414 -12.89 0.25 8.51
C PRO A 414 -13.93 -0.42 7.60
N THR A 415 -13.71 -1.65 7.12
CA THR A 415 -14.63 -2.41 6.24
C THR A 415 -15.17 -3.70 6.89
N GLY A 416 -14.77 -4.00 8.13
CA GLY A 416 -15.07 -5.27 8.80
C GLY A 416 -16.51 -5.41 9.32
N GLN A 417 -17.35 -4.39 9.19
CA GLN A 417 -18.77 -4.36 9.58
C GLN A 417 -19.57 -3.52 8.56
N LEU A 418 -20.49 -2.65 8.99
CA LEU A 418 -21.19 -1.68 8.14
C LEU A 418 -20.23 -0.79 7.33
N GLY A 419 -19.03 -0.59 7.87
CA GLY A 419 -17.92 0.11 7.27
C GLY A 419 -17.80 -0.10 5.75
N PHE A 420 -17.99 0.98 5.01
CA PHE A 420 -18.03 1.03 3.54
C PHE A 420 -19.08 0.13 2.84
N ALA A 421 -19.91 -0.66 3.53
CA ALA A 421 -20.94 -1.51 2.92
C ALA A 421 -21.96 -0.71 2.11
N TRP A 422 -22.18 0.56 2.49
CA TRP A 422 -22.99 1.52 1.73
C TRP A 422 -22.44 1.87 0.34
N MET A 423 -21.17 1.58 0.04
CA MET A 423 -20.62 1.76 -1.30
C MET A 423 -21.30 0.87 -2.36
N ALA A 424 -21.92 -0.24 -1.95
CA ALA A 424 -22.61 -1.14 -2.86
C ALA A 424 -23.77 -0.43 -3.59
N ASN A 425 -24.41 0.55 -2.95
CA ASN A 425 -25.44 1.38 -3.57
C ASN A 425 -25.49 2.77 -2.90
N MET A 426 -24.67 3.70 -3.40
CA MET A 426 -24.57 5.05 -2.83
C MET A 426 -25.88 5.85 -2.95
N THR A 427 -26.69 5.62 -3.99
CA THR A 427 -27.99 6.28 -4.15
C THR A 427 -28.97 5.82 -3.09
N GLU A 428 -29.13 4.51 -2.90
CA GLU A 428 -30.01 3.97 -1.87
C GLU A 428 -29.53 4.37 -0.48
N THR A 429 -28.23 4.31 -0.22
CA THR A 429 -27.69 4.73 1.08
C THR A 429 -27.94 6.21 1.33
N ARG A 430 -27.77 7.08 0.33
CA ARG A 430 -28.09 8.50 0.46
C ARG A 430 -29.54 8.69 0.87
N GLN A 431 -30.46 7.99 0.23
CA GLN A 431 -31.88 8.06 0.56
C GLN A 431 -32.15 7.61 2.00
N ARG A 432 -31.56 6.47 2.41
CA ARG A 432 -31.67 5.94 3.78
C ARG A 432 -31.13 6.90 4.84
N ILE A 433 -30.01 7.58 4.59
CA ILE A 433 -29.37 8.48 5.56
C ILE A 433 -30.07 9.84 5.61
N PHE A 434 -30.26 10.48 4.45
CA PHE A 434 -30.54 11.92 4.37
C PHE A 434 -31.98 12.26 3.93
N GLU A 435 -32.71 11.34 3.30
CA GLU A 435 -34.01 11.66 2.69
C GLU A 435 -35.21 11.09 3.45
N ARG A 436 -35.02 10.01 4.22
CA ARG A 436 -36.07 9.39 5.04
C ARG A 436 -35.55 9.01 6.42
N VAL A 437 -36.47 8.68 7.33
CA VAL A 437 -36.16 8.01 8.60
C VAL A 437 -36.21 6.51 8.36
N ASP A 438 -35.08 5.84 8.55
CA ASP A 438 -34.90 4.41 8.47
C ASP A 438 -34.39 3.95 9.85
N GLU A 439 -35.32 3.52 10.72
CA GLU A 439 -35.01 3.20 12.13
C GLU A 439 -34.10 1.96 12.26
N GLU A 440 -34.23 1.00 11.33
CA GLU A 440 -33.34 -0.17 11.27
C GLU A 440 -31.92 0.29 10.96
N PHE A 441 -31.75 1.11 9.90
CA PHE A 441 -30.43 1.64 9.56
C PHE A 441 -29.86 2.53 10.66
N ALA A 442 -30.70 3.36 11.31
CA ALA A 442 -30.28 4.17 12.44
C ALA A 442 -29.72 3.28 13.58
N ALA A 443 -30.41 2.20 13.91
CA ALA A 443 -29.97 1.26 14.93
C ALA A 443 -28.67 0.55 14.55
N GLU A 444 -28.50 0.16 13.28
CA GLU A 444 -27.24 -0.41 12.79
C GLU A 444 -26.08 0.60 12.96
N LEU A 445 -26.26 1.85 12.52
CA LEU A 445 -25.23 2.89 12.62
C LEU A 445 -24.86 3.23 14.07
N ILE A 446 -25.85 3.30 14.96
CA ILE A 446 -25.64 3.59 16.38
C ILE A 446 -24.84 2.46 17.04
N ASN A 447 -25.11 1.20 16.69
CA ASN A 447 -24.49 0.04 17.31
C ASN A 447 -23.23 -0.46 16.59
N ASP A 448 -22.80 0.20 15.51
CA ASP A 448 -21.64 -0.22 14.72
C ASP A 448 -20.34 -0.14 15.54
N PRO A 449 -19.70 -1.28 15.83
CA PRO A 449 -18.49 -1.32 16.63
C PRO A 449 -17.23 -0.95 15.83
N THR A 450 -17.31 -0.85 14.49
CA THR A 450 -16.15 -0.43 13.68
C THR A 450 -15.79 1.02 13.88
N LEU A 451 -16.74 1.80 14.41
CA LEU A 451 -16.63 3.20 14.75
C LEU A 451 -16.23 4.01 13.49
N TYR A 452 -16.94 5.10 13.20
CA TYR A 452 -16.58 6.08 12.16
C TYR A 452 -17.03 5.70 10.74
N MET A 453 -17.89 6.54 10.17
CA MET A 453 -18.22 6.52 8.75
C MET A 453 -17.38 7.56 8.01
N LYS A 454 -16.36 7.11 7.27
CA LYS A 454 -15.56 7.99 6.42
C LYS A 454 -16.28 8.24 5.09
N PHE A 455 -16.58 9.50 4.78
CA PHE A 455 -17.09 9.92 3.48
C PHE A 455 -15.93 10.38 2.59
N THR A 456 -15.55 9.56 1.61
CA THR A 456 -14.50 9.88 0.62
C THR A 456 -14.99 10.96 -0.36
N GLY A 457 -14.08 11.49 -1.19
CA GLY A 457 -14.45 12.50 -2.19
C GLY A 457 -15.59 12.07 -3.12
N ASP A 458 -15.52 10.83 -3.62
CA ASP A 458 -16.57 10.27 -4.50
C ASP A 458 -17.90 10.09 -3.77
N MET A 459 -17.87 9.67 -2.50
CA MET A 459 -19.07 9.55 -1.68
C MET A 459 -19.73 10.89 -1.44
N ARG A 460 -18.95 11.91 -1.07
CA ARG A 460 -19.50 13.26 -0.87
C ARG A 460 -20.12 13.80 -2.14
N LYS A 461 -19.46 13.61 -3.29
CA LYS A 461 -19.99 13.99 -4.59
C LYS A 461 -21.34 13.33 -4.91
N ALA A 462 -21.50 12.05 -4.58
CA ALA A 462 -22.73 11.32 -4.84
C ALA A 462 -23.83 11.55 -3.78
N MET A 463 -23.45 11.72 -2.51
CA MET A 463 -24.36 11.61 -1.37
C MET A 463 -24.59 12.94 -0.64
N VAL A 464 -23.60 13.82 -0.56
CA VAL A 464 -23.64 15.05 0.25
C VAL A 464 -23.85 16.29 -0.62
N LEU A 465 -23.06 16.44 -1.68
CA LEU A 465 -23.17 17.55 -2.63
C LEU A 465 -24.60 17.80 -3.15
N PRO A 466 -25.38 16.76 -3.52
CA PRO A 466 -26.73 16.96 -4.05
C PRO A 466 -27.79 17.33 -3.00
N LEU A 467 -27.44 17.35 -1.71
CA LEU A 467 -28.41 17.59 -0.64
C LEU A 467 -28.84 19.06 -0.59
N ASP A 468 -30.12 19.27 -0.30
CA ASP A 468 -30.58 20.53 0.29
C ASP A 468 -29.90 20.69 1.67
N PRO A 469 -29.23 21.82 1.97
CA PRO A 469 -28.71 22.16 3.30
C PRO A 469 -29.62 21.80 4.47
N ALA A 470 -30.94 21.97 4.31
CA ALA A 470 -31.93 21.63 5.33
C ALA A 470 -31.92 20.12 5.68
N ALA A 471 -31.48 19.24 4.77
CA ALA A 471 -31.40 17.80 5.01
C ALA A 471 -30.37 17.43 6.09
N ILE A 472 -29.41 18.29 6.42
CA ILE A 472 -28.38 17.96 7.42
C ILE A 472 -28.90 18.26 8.83
N TRP A 473 -29.46 19.45 9.05
CA TRP A 473 -29.86 19.88 10.39
C TRP A 473 -31.37 19.90 10.62
N CYS A 474 -32.19 20.21 9.60
CA CYS A 474 -33.58 20.61 9.80
C CYS A 474 -34.62 19.56 9.42
N ARG A 475 -34.33 18.72 8.41
CA ARG A 475 -35.26 17.65 8.00
C ARG A 475 -35.15 16.47 8.96
N ARG A 476 -36.29 15.85 9.23
CA ARG A 476 -36.34 14.60 10.00
C ARG A 476 -35.92 13.44 9.09
N ASN A 477 -34.74 12.88 9.34
CA ASN A 477 -34.18 11.73 8.63
C ASN A 477 -33.31 10.88 9.57
N THR A 478 -32.72 9.81 9.03
CA THR A 478 -31.84 8.90 9.78
C THR A 478 -30.61 9.60 10.34
N LEU A 479 -29.94 10.49 9.58
CA LEU A 479 -28.80 11.25 10.11
C LEU A 479 -29.19 12.01 11.37
N ARG A 480 -30.29 12.76 11.31
CA ARG A 480 -30.81 13.52 12.44
C ARG A 480 -31.09 12.63 13.65
N ARG A 481 -31.67 11.45 13.43
CA ARG A 481 -31.92 10.44 14.48
C ARG A 481 -30.63 9.98 15.14
N VAL A 482 -29.59 9.72 14.35
CA VAL A 482 -28.26 9.30 14.80
C VAL A 482 -27.56 10.42 15.59
N LEU A 483 -27.60 11.66 15.09
CA LEU A 483 -27.05 12.84 15.77
C LEU A 483 -27.71 13.09 17.13
N ASP A 484 -29.04 13.06 17.18
CA ASP A 484 -29.79 13.26 18.42
C ASP A 484 -29.49 12.16 19.45
N HIS A 485 -29.30 10.91 19.01
CA HIS A 485 -28.88 9.81 19.89
C HIS A 485 -27.50 10.04 20.52
N MET A 486 -26.58 10.71 19.81
CA MET A 486 -25.24 11.04 20.30
C MET A 486 -25.21 12.26 21.23
N GLY A 487 -26.35 12.86 21.53
CA GLY A 487 -26.43 14.08 22.35
C GLY A 487 -26.05 15.35 21.58
N VAL A 488 -26.07 15.33 20.24
CA VAL A 488 -25.95 16.55 19.44
C VAL A 488 -27.27 17.30 19.47
N ASP A 489 -27.28 18.54 19.96
CA ASP A 489 -28.45 19.43 19.89
C ASP A 489 -28.64 19.94 18.46
N SER A 490 -29.25 19.09 17.66
CA SER A 490 -29.49 19.38 16.26
C SER A 490 -30.65 20.40 16.09
N GLU A 491 -31.52 20.60 17.09
CA GLU A 491 -32.66 21.54 17.00
C GLU A 491 -32.15 22.98 17.05
N SER A 492 -31.30 23.27 18.04
CA SER A 492 -30.60 24.55 18.14
C SER A 492 -29.77 24.85 16.88
N ARG A 493 -29.09 23.85 16.32
CA ARG A 493 -28.32 24.00 15.08
C ARG A 493 -29.19 24.31 13.87
N CYS A 494 -30.34 23.65 13.73
CA CYS A 494 -31.31 24.01 12.70
C CYS A 494 -31.81 25.46 12.86
N ALA A 495 -32.16 25.87 14.09
CA ALA A 495 -32.61 27.23 14.37
C ALA A 495 -31.55 28.28 14.02
N LYS A 496 -30.28 28.03 14.38
CA LYS A 496 -29.14 28.89 14.04
C LYS A 496 -28.98 29.06 12.52
N HIS A 497 -29.08 27.98 11.76
CA HIS A 497 -28.94 28.01 10.30
C HIS A 497 -30.13 28.66 9.60
N LYS A 498 -31.36 28.45 10.09
CA LYS A 498 -32.55 29.19 9.61
C LYS A 498 -32.40 30.70 9.81
N ALA A 499 -31.94 31.11 11.00
CA ALA A 499 -31.71 32.52 11.31
C ALA A 499 -30.62 33.14 10.42
N ALA A 500 -29.53 32.42 10.17
CA ALA A 500 -28.45 32.86 9.27
C ALA A 500 -28.90 33.00 7.81
N ALA A 501 -29.82 32.14 7.36
CA ALA A 501 -30.42 32.18 6.02
C ALA A 501 -31.58 33.19 5.89
N GLY A 502 -31.93 33.91 6.96
CA GLY A 502 -32.96 34.96 6.93
C GLY A 502 -34.41 34.45 6.95
N TYR A 503 -34.66 33.24 7.49
CA TYR A 503 -35.98 32.65 7.66
C TYR A 503 -36.67 32.98 8.98
#